data_AF-A0A2W4K8E2-F1
#
_entry.id   AF-A0A2W4K8E2-F1
#
_cell.length_a   1.000
_cell.length_b   1.000
_cell.length_c   1.000
_cell.angle_alpha   90.00
_cell.angle_beta   90.00
_cell.angle_gamma   90.00
#
_symmetry.space_group_name_H-M   'P 1'
#
loop_
_entity.id
_entity.type
_entity.pdbx_description
1 polymer ?
#
loop_
_entity_poly.entity_id
_entity_poly.type
_entity_poly.pdbx_seq_one_letter_code
_entity_poly.pdbx_strand_id
1 'polypeptide(L)'
;MENYAFIDGQNLYSQIKRFGWKIDYKKLRIYLKEKYKVKVAYIFIGFINENCDLYKYLQESGFILVFKENYKSKEGKIKGNVDAELVLQVMIDIDKYKKAIIISGDGDFACLIKYLRTNDRLETLLIPDEFSYSHLLKKAGGNKLNFINRLENKISRKKEPQ
;
A
#
# COMPACT_ATOMS: atom_id res chain seq x y z
N MET A 1 -5.17 14.95 -15.43
CA MET A 1 -4.18 14.24 -14.59
C MET A 1 -4.77 12.93 -14.12
N GLU A 2 -3.93 11.89 -14.09
CA GLU A 2 -4.27 10.57 -13.57
C GLU A 2 -3.91 10.45 -12.08
N ASN A 3 -4.36 9.38 -11.43
CA ASN A 3 -4.17 9.16 -9.99
C ASN A 3 -2.89 8.36 -9.70
N TYR A 4 -2.33 8.51 -8.50
CA TYR A 4 -1.16 7.77 -8.04
C TYR A 4 -1.53 6.88 -6.84
N ALA A 5 -0.89 5.72 -6.71
CA ALA A 5 -1.06 4.84 -5.56
C ALA A 5 0.22 4.78 -4.71
N PHE A 6 0.04 4.82 -3.40
CA PHE A 6 1.11 4.75 -2.41
C PHE A 6 0.78 3.63 -1.43
N ILE A 7 1.62 2.59 -1.40
CA ILE A 7 1.30 1.31 -0.78
C ILE A 7 2.31 1.00 0.29
N ASP A 8 1.86 0.87 1.52
CA ASP A 8 2.63 0.29 2.61
C ASP A 8 2.71 -1.24 2.39
N GLY A 9 3.84 -1.69 1.85
CA GLY A 9 4.02 -3.08 1.46
C GLY A 9 4.04 -4.04 2.64
N GLN A 10 4.60 -3.62 3.77
CA GLN A 10 4.71 -4.45 4.97
C GLN A 10 3.34 -4.61 5.64
N ASN A 11 2.58 -3.52 5.79
CA ASN A 11 1.24 -3.58 6.34
C ASN A 11 0.29 -4.39 5.44
N LEU A 12 0.33 -4.16 4.11
CA LEU A 12 -0.47 -4.92 3.16
C LEU A 12 -0.20 -6.43 3.23
N TYR A 13 1.07 -6.83 3.21
CA TYR A 13 1.44 -8.24 3.27
C TYR A 13 1.03 -8.89 4.60
N SER A 14 1.38 -8.24 5.72
CA SER A 14 1.16 -8.81 7.06
C SER A 14 -0.32 -8.99 7.39
N GLN A 15 -1.17 -8.05 7.01
CA GLN A 15 -2.61 -8.13 7.26
C GLN A 15 -3.30 -9.16 6.37
N ILE A 16 -3.01 -9.19 5.07
CA ILE A 16 -3.67 -10.13 4.14
C ILE A 16 -3.25 -11.58 4.41
N LYS A 17 -2.00 -11.82 4.83
CA LYS A 17 -1.51 -13.15 5.19
C LYS A 17 -2.40 -13.86 6.23
N ARG A 18 -3.07 -13.11 7.10
CA ARG A 18 -3.97 -13.66 8.14
C ARG A 18 -5.22 -14.32 7.57
N PHE A 19 -5.61 -13.98 6.34
CA PHE A 19 -6.77 -14.56 5.66
C PHE A 19 -6.44 -15.83 4.86
N GLY A 20 -5.19 -16.30 4.88
CA GLY A 20 -4.82 -17.56 4.23
C GLY A 20 -4.68 -17.50 2.70
N TRP A 21 -4.76 -16.31 2.09
CA TRP A 21 -4.53 -16.10 0.67
C TRP A 21 -3.39 -15.11 0.41
N LYS A 22 -2.88 -15.11 -0.82
CA LYS A 22 -1.78 -14.23 -1.27
C LYS A 22 -2.24 -13.34 -2.41
N ILE A 23 -1.83 -12.07 -2.37
CA ILE A 23 -2.08 -11.13 -3.45
C ILE A 23 -1.32 -11.54 -4.71
N ASP A 24 -2.03 -11.55 -5.83
CA ASP A 24 -1.45 -11.45 -7.16
C ASP A 24 -1.26 -9.96 -7.50
N TYR A 25 -0.01 -9.50 -7.44
CA TYR A 25 0.31 -8.10 -7.60
C TYR A 25 0.06 -7.60 -9.04
N LYS A 26 0.11 -8.48 -10.04
CA LYS A 26 -0.28 -8.13 -11.42
C LYS A 26 -1.78 -7.80 -11.47
N LYS A 27 -2.63 -8.63 -10.84
CA LYS A 27 -4.07 -8.35 -10.74
C LYS A 27 -4.36 -7.11 -9.90
N LEU A 28 -3.64 -6.90 -8.80
CA LEU A 28 -3.77 -5.68 -8.00
C LEU A 28 -3.44 -4.44 -8.85
N ARG A 29 -2.36 -4.48 -9.62
CA ARG A 29 -1.97 -3.36 -10.50
C ARG A 29 -3.04 -3.04 -11.54
N ILE A 30 -3.61 -4.08 -12.16
CA ILE A 30 -4.72 -3.96 -13.13
C ILE A 30 -5.94 -3.34 -12.44
N TYR A 31 -6.34 -3.86 -11.28
CA TYR A 31 -7.47 -3.33 -10.51
C TYR A 31 -7.29 -1.83 -10.18
N LEU A 32 -6.11 -1.42 -9.72
CA LEU A 32 -5.80 -0.02 -9.44
C LEU A 32 -5.88 0.86 -10.70
N LYS A 33 -5.36 0.36 -11.83
CA LYS A 33 -5.42 1.05 -13.12
C LYS A 33 -6.86 1.22 -13.59
N GLU A 34 -7.65 0.17 -13.59
CA GLU A 34 -8.98 0.16 -14.20
C GLU A 34 -10.00 0.91 -13.35
N LYS A 35 -10.05 0.61 -12.05
CA LYS A 35 -11.05 1.17 -11.13
C LYS A 35 -10.74 2.61 -10.74
N TYR A 36 -9.47 2.90 -10.43
CA TYR A 36 -9.07 4.19 -9.86
C TYR A 36 -8.21 5.03 -10.79
N LYS A 37 -8.01 4.61 -12.05
CA LYS A 37 -7.19 5.33 -13.04
C LYS A 37 -5.78 5.63 -12.54
N VAL A 38 -5.17 4.64 -11.88
CA VAL A 38 -3.82 4.74 -11.33
C VAL A 38 -2.76 4.60 -12.43
N LYS A 39 -2.02 5.69 -12.66
CA LYS A 39 -0.89 5.74 -13.60
C LYS A 39 0.40 5.24 -12.96
N VAL A 40 0.74 5.77 -11.79
CA VAL A 40 1.97 5.42 -11.05
C VAL A 40 1.58 4.77 -9.73
N ALA A 41 2.26 3.67 -9.38
CA ALA A 41 2.02 2.95 -8.13
C ALA A 41 3.35 2.64 -7.43
N TYR A 42 3.53 3.20 -6.24
CA TYR A 42 4.68 2.96 -5.38
C TYR A 42 4.36 1.88 -4.35
N ILE A 43 5.32 0.99 -4.10
CA ILE A 43 5.33 0.10 -2.93
C ILE A 43 6.54 0.48 -2.07
N PHE A 44 6.26 0.87 -0.84
CA PHE A 44 7.26 1.18 0.19
C PHE A 44 7.56 -0.11 0.96
N ILE A 45 8.82 -0.50 1.01
CA ILE A 45 9.24 -1.78 1.61
C ILE A 45 10.66 -1.71 2.18
N GLY A 46 10.88 -2.36 3.32
CA GLY A 46 12.22 -2.55 3.87
C GLY A 46 13.05 -3.50 3.00
N PHE A 47 14.32 -3.17 2.79
CA PHE A 47 15.21 -3.96 1.93
C PHE A 47 15.82 -5.17 2.67
N ILE A 48 15.63 -6.36 2.11
CA ILE A 48 16.09 -7.66 2.62
C ILE A 48 16.69 -8.41 1.43
N ASN A 49 17.97 -8.74 1.48
CA ASN A 49 18.71 -9.34 0.36
C ASN A 49 18.07 -10.65 -0.14
N GLU A 50 17.47 -11.43 0.76
CA GLU A 50 16.86 -12.71 0.46
C GLU A 50 15.55 -12.59 -0.36
N ASN A 51 14.99 -11.38 -0.49
CA ASN A 51 13.72 -11.12 -1.17
C ASN A 51 13.87 -10.62 -2.62
N CYS A 52 15.03 -10.78 -3.26
CA CYS A 52 15.29 -10.32 -4.64
C CYS A 52 14.21 -10.77 -5.64
N ASP A 53 13.77 -12.03 -5.61
CA ASP A 53 12.73 -12.53 -6.52
C ASP A 53 11.38 -11.86 -6.31
N LEU A 54 11.03 -11.55 -5.05
CA LEU A 54 9.83 -10.79 -4.73
C LEU A 54 9.93 -9.38 -5.31
N TYR A 55 11.06 -8.69 -5.13
CA TYR A 55 11.26 -7.34 -5.64
C TYR A 55 11.16 -7.30 -7.17
N LYS A 56 11.81 -8.25 -7.85
CA LYS A 56 11.70 -8.42 -9.29
C LYS A 56 10.25 -8.63 -9.72
N TYR A 57 9.52 -9.53 -9.07
CA TYR A 57 8.11 -9.78 -9.37
C TYR A 57 7.22 -8.53 -9.17
N LEU A 58 7.47 -7.73 -8.13
CA LEU A 58 6.73 -6.48 -7.91
C LEU A 58 7.02 -5.45 -8.99
N GLN A 59 8.29 -5.29 -9.39
CA GLN A 59 8.68 -4.39 -10.48
C GLN A 59 8.09 -4.82 -11.83
N GLU A 60 8.17 -6.11 -12.16
CA GLU A 60 7.54 -6.69 -13.36
C GLU A 60 6.01 -6.57 -13.34
N SER A 61 5.41 -6.48 -12.14
CA SER A 61 3.99 -6.19 -11.98
C SER A 61 3.63 -4.71 -12.16
N GLY A 62 4.61 -3.84 -12.44
CA GLY A 62 4.42 -2.43 -12.75
C GLY A 62 4.37 -1.51 -11.54
N PHE A 63 5.01 -1.91 -10.43
CA PHE A 63 5.20 -1.08 -9.25
C PHE A 63 6.61 -0.48 -9.21
N ILE A 64 6.71 0.75 -8.70
CA ILE A 64 7.98 1.38 -8.36
C ILE A 64 8.27 1.06 -6.89
N LEU A 65 9.42 0.45 -6.62
CA LEU A 65 9.81 0.11 -5.25
C LEU A 65 10.59 1.26 -4.63
N VAL A 66 10.16 1.70 -3.45
CA VAL A 66 10.89 2.65 -2.62
C VAL A 66 11.42 1.88 -1.41
N PHE A 67 12.73 1.73 -1.37
CA PHE A 67 13.41 0.98 -0.33
C PHE A 67 13.83 1.87 0.82
N LYS A 68 13.74 1.31 2.04
CA LYS A 68 14.47 1.81 3.20
C LYS A 68 15.53 0.78 3.58
N GLU A 69 16.75 1.25 3.79
CA GLU A 69 17.81 0.41 4.33
C GLU A 69 17.40 -0.07 5.72
N ASN A 70 17.41 -1.38 5.90
CA ASN A 70 17.13 -1.98 7.20
C ASN A 70 18.37 -1.87 8.07
N TYR A 71 18.29 -1.09 9.16
CA TYR A 71 19.35 -1.07 10.16
C TYR A 71 19.06 -2.13 11.22
N LYS A 72 20.03 -3.02 11.48
CA LYS A 72 19.98 -3.89 12.66
C LYS A 72 20.28 -3.02 13.87
N SER A 73 19.33 -2.90 14.81
CA SER A 73 19.63 -2.24 16.08
C SER A 73 20.73 -3.02 16.82
N LYS A 74 21.41 -2.40 17.79
CA LYS A 74 22.38 -3.07 18.66
C LYS A 74 21.80 -4.29 19.39
N GLU A 75 20.47 -4.41 19.46
CA GLU A 75 19.72 -5.51 20.08
C GLU A 75 19.29 -6.59 19.06
N GLY A 76 19.74 -6.51 17.81
CA GLY A 76 19.43 -7.49 16.76
C GLY A 76 18.03 -7.38 16.15
N LYS A 77 17.19 -6.43 16.60
CA LYS A 77 15.90 -6.16 15.96
C LYS A 77 16.10 -5.35 14.69
N ILE A 78 15.56 -5.85 13.58
CA ILE A 78 15.42 -5.10 12.34
C ILE A 78 14.39 -4.00 12.61
N LYS A 79 14.83 -2.73 12.53
CA LYS A 79 13.94 -1.56 12.62
C LYS A 79 14.03 -0.78 11.32
N GLY A 80 12.89 -0.63 10.64
CA GLY A 80 12.79 0.13 9.39
C GLY A 80 11.34 0.24 8.95
N ASN A 81 10.54 1.06 9.64
CA ASN A 81 9.23 1.44 9.11
C ASN A 81 9.44 2.38 7.92
N VAL A 82 8.58 2.27 6.92
CA VAL A 82 8.69 3.03 5.66
C VAL A 82 7.73 4.22 5.62
N ASP A 83 7.18 4.58 6.77
CA ASP A 83 6.07 5.52 6.89
C ASP A 83 6.49 6.93 6.51
N ALA A 84 7.70 7.34 6.92
CA ALA A 84 8.25 8.65 6.58
C ALA A 84 8.51 8.76 5.07
N GLU A 85 9.06 7.72 4.45
CA GLU A 85 9.31 7.66 3.01
C GLU A 85 8.00 7.73 2.23
N LEU A 86 6.96 7.01 2.68
CA LEU A 86 5.63 7.06 2.08
C LEU A 86 5.03 8.46 2.16
N VAL A 87 4.99 9.06 3.36
CA VAL A 87 4.46 10.41 3.58
C VAL A 87 5.20 11.42 2.72
N LEU A 88 6.53 11.39 2.72
CA LEU A 88 7.34 12.33 1.97
C LEU A 88 7.12 12.18 0.46
N GLN A 89 7.10 10.96 -0.07
CA GLN A 89 6.90 10.74 -1.50
C GLN A 89 5.51 11.20 -1.97
N VAL A 90 4.47 11.00 -1.15
CA VAL A 90 3.12 11.55 -1.41
C VAL A 90 3.17 13.07 -1.57
N MET A 91 3.93 13.75 -0.70
CA MET A 91 4.06 15.21 -0.77
C MET A 91 4.95 15.69 -1.92
N ILE A 92 6.05 14.98 -2.24
CA ILE A 92 6.92 15.29 -3.39
C ILE A 92 6.14 15.23 -4.71
N ASP A 93 5.25 14.24 -4.84
CA ASP A 93 4.46 14.02 -6.05
C ASP A 93 3.10 14.73 -6.00
N ILE A 94 2.81 15.55 -4.98
CA ILE A 94 1.48 16.14 -4.77
C ILE A 94 0.98 16.83 -6.03
N ASP A 95 1.81 17.56 -6.78
CA ASP A 95 1.40 18.28 -8.00
C ASP A 95 1.52 17.45 -9.29
N LYS A 96 1.88 16.16 -9.18
CA LYS A 96 2.05 15.24 -10.32
C LYS A 96 0.88 14.28 -10.50
N TYR A 97 -0.03 14.19 -9.53
CA TYR A 97 -1.23 13.36 -9.60
C TYR A 97 -2.51 14.13 -9.29
N LYS A 98 -3.66 13.65 -9.78
CA LYS A 98 -4.96 14.26 -9.45
C LYS A 98 -5.38 13.92 -8.02
N LYS A 99 -5.54 12.63 -7.74
CA LYS A 99 -5.83 12.11 -6.40
C LYS A 99 -4.93 10.93 -6.05
N ALA A 100 -4.69 10.74 -4.76
CA ALA A 100 -3.92 9.66 -4.20
C ALA A 100 -4.82 8.50 -3.78
N ILE A 101 -4.35 7.29 -4.03
CA ILE A 101 -4.85 6.05 -3.44
C ILE A 101 -3.83 5.66 -2.38
N ILE A 102 -4.24 5.56 -1.13
CA ILE A 102 -3.36 5.08 -0.05
C ILE A 102 -3.78 3.67 0.32
N ILE A 103 -2.82 2.76 0.38
CA ILE A 103 -3.04 1.38 0.84
C ILE A 103 -2.26 1.16 2.13
N SER A 104 -2.96 1.23 3.27
CA SER A 104 -2.45 0.86 4.60
C SER A 104 -3.60 0.76 5.59
N GLY A 105 -3.44 -0.08 6.61
CA GLY A 105 -4.28 -0.13 7.81
C GLY A 105 -3.63 0.56 9.01
N ASP A 106 -2.46 1.17 8.86
CA ASP A 106 -1.71 1.81 9.94
C ASP A 106 -2.28 3.18 10.32
N GLY A 107 -2.49 3.37 11.63
CA GLY A 107 -3.02 4.61 12.20
C GLY A 107 -2.09 5.81 12.05
N ASP A 108 -0.79 5.59 11.88
CA ASP A 108 0.21 6.66 11.77
C ASP A 108 0.00 7.52 10.52
N PHE A 109 -0.65 6.98 9.48
CA PHE A 109 -1.03 7.73 8.29
C PHE A 109 -2.29 8.60 8.47
N ALA A 110 -2.99 8.57 9.61
CA ALA A 110 -4.26 9.27 9.78
C ALA A 110 -4.16 10.79 9.50
N CYS A 111 -3.04 11.43 9.84
CA CYS A 111 -2.81 12.85 9.54
C CYS A 111 -2.73 13.09 8.03
N LEU A 112 -1.98 12.27 7.29
CA LEU A 112 -1.86 12.32 5.83
C LEU A 112 -3.21 12.10 5.16
N ILE A 113 -3.94 11.05 5.56
CA ILE A 113 -5.26 10.73 5.02
C ILE A 113 -6.23 11.90 5.22
N LYS A 114 -6.25 12.47 6.43
CA LYS A 114 -7.10 13.62 6.74
C LYS A 114 -6.75 14.80 5.83
N TYR A 115 -5.46 15.15 5.72
CA TYR A 115 -4.99 16.24 4.88
C TYR A 115 -5.37 16.05 3.40
N LEU A 116 -5.10 14.87 2.83
CA LEU A 116 -5.46 14.58 1.44
C LEU A 116 -6.97 14.66 1.23
N ARG A 117 -7.78 14.14 2.15
CA ARG A 117 -9.24 14.19 2.03
C ARG A 117 -9.78 15.62 2.11
N THR A 118 -9.30 16.44 3.05
CA THR A 118 -9.79 17.82 3.22
C THR A 118 -9.44 18.72 2.05
N ASN A 119 -8.36 18.40 1.32
CA ASN A 119 -7.92 19.14 0.14
C ASN A 119 -8.39 18.51 -1.19
N ASP A 120 -9.37 17.59 -1.15
CA ASP A 120 -9.86 16.80 -2.30
C ASP A 120 -8.75 16.07 -3.11
N ARG A 121 -7.65 15.72 -2.45
CA ARG A 121 -6.52 14.97 -3.02
C ARG A 121 -6.58 13.48 -2.71
N LEU A 122 -7.56 12.98 -1.94
CA LEU A 122 -7.74 11.55 -1.65
C LEU A 122 -8.82 10.92 -2.55
N GLU A 123 -8.44 9.92 -3.33
CA GLU A 123 -9.39 9.11 -4.11
C GLU A 123 -10.04 8.07 -3.22
N THR A 124 -9.22 7.24 -2.57
CA THR A 124 -9.66 6.20 -1.63
C THR A 124 -8.53 5.82 -0.67
N LEU A 125 -8.91 5.43 0.55
CA LEU A 125 -8.08 4.67 1.46
C LEU A 125 -8.49 3.19 1.36
N LEU A 126 -7.58 2.35 0.86
CA LEU A 126 -7.76 0.91 0.78
C LEU A 126 -7.09 0.24 1.98
N ILE A 127 -7.91 -0.23 2.92
CA ILE A 127 -7.45 -0.90 4.13
C ILE A 127 -7.30 -2.40 3.82
N PRO A 128 -6.17 -3.04 4.18
CA PRO A 128 -5.99 -4.45 3.89
C PRO A 128 -7.03 -5.35 4.58
N ASP A 129 -7.25 -5.16 5.89
CA ASP A 129 -8.15 -5.93 6.73
C ASP A 129 -9.28 -5.06 7.31
N GLU A 130 -10.53 -5.32 6.92
CA GLU A 130 -11.70 -4.59 7.43
C GLU A 130 -11.98 -4.79 8.92
N PHE A 131 -11.45 -5.86 9.52
CA PHE A 131 -11.63 -6.21 10.93
C PHE A 131 -10.45 -5.74 11.79
N SER A 132 -9.36 -5.25 11.19
CA SER A 132 -8.12 -4.93 11.91
C SER A 132 -7.41 -3.70 11.33
N TYR A 133 -7.92 -2.51 11.66
CA TYR A 133 -7.30 -1.23 11.33
C TYR A 133 -7.56 -0.17 12.39
N SER A 134 -6.74 0.88 12.42
CA SER A 134 -6.85 1.94 13.41
C SER A 134 -8.17 2.72 13.30
N HIS A 135 -8.82 2.98 14.44
CA HIS A 135 -10.00 3.85 14.51
C HIS A 135 -9.71 5.28 13.98
N LEU A 136 -8.45 5.72 14.07
CA LEU A 136 -8.03 7.02 13.52
C LEU A 136 -8.23 7.08 12.00
N LEU A 137 -7.99 5.97 11.29
CA LEU A 137 -8.21 5.89 9.85
C LEU A 137 -9.70 5.93 9.49
N LYS A 138 -10.58 5.35 10.32
CA LYS A 138 -12.04 5.43 10.13
C LYS A 138 -12.50 6.88 10.09
N LYS A 139 -12.05 7.69 11.05
CA LYS A 139 -12.35 9.13 11.11
C LYS A 139 -11.64 9.91 10.01
N ALA A 140 -10.38 9.59 9.74
CA ALA A 140 -9.58 10.31 8.76
C ALA A 140 -10.07 10.11 7.32
N GLY A 141 -10.40 8.88 6.92
CA GLY A 141 -10.82 8.59 5.55
C GLY A 141 -12.33 8.75 5.27
N GLY A 142 -13.19 8.73 6.30
CA GLY A 142 -14.63 9.00 6.14
C GLY A 142 -15.31 8.09 5.10
N ASN A 143 -15.96 8.68 4.09
CA ASN A 143 -16.65 7.93 3.02
C ASN A 143 -15.70 7.38 1.93
N LYS A 144 -14.38 7.59 2.05
CA LYS A 144 -13.38 7.13 1.07
C LYS A 144 -12.75 5.78 1.43
N LEU A 145 -13.22 5.12 2.48
CA LEU A 145 -12.72 3.81 2.93
C LEU A 145 -13.23 2.68 2.02
N ASN A 146 -12.31 1.79 1.64
CA ASN A 146 -12.58 0.53 0.97
C ASN A 146 -11.65 -0.55 1.54
N PHE A 147 -11.96 -1.83 1.31
CA PHE A 147 -11.25 -2.95 1.93
C PHE A 147 -10.71 -3.95 0.92
N ILE A 148 -9.47 -4.39 1.10
CA ILE A 148 -8.77 -5.30 0.16
C ILE A 148 -9.12 -6.76 0.42
N ASN A 149 -9.32 -7.17 1.68
CA ASN A 149 -9.76 -8.53 2.02
C ASN A 149 -11.05 -8.94 1.27
N ARG A 150 -11.95 -7.98 1.00
CA ARG A 150 -13.17 -8.18 0.19
C ARG A 150 -12.91 -8.39 -1.31
N LEU A 151 -11.68 -8.21 -1.78
CA LEU A 151 -11.29 -8.32 -3.18
C LEU A 151 -10.63 -9.66 -3.52
N GLU A 152 -10.57 -10.62 -2.59
CA GLU A 152 -9.89 -11.91 -2.77
C GLU A 152 -10.19 -12.55 -4.13
N ASN A 153 -11.47 -12.67 -4.52
CA ASN A 153 -11.87 -13.28 -5.79
C ASN A 153 -11.30 -12.57 -7.04
N LYS A 154 -10.94 -11.29 -6.93
CA LYS A 154 -10.42 -10.47 -8.02
C LYS A 154 -8.89 -10.46 -8.06
N ILE A 155 -8.23 -10.49 -6.91
CA ILE A 155 -6.79 -10.21 -6.80
C ILE A 155 -5.99 -11.29 -6.08
N SER A 156 -6.58 -12.44 -5.75
CA SER A 156 -5.83 -13.57 -5.19
C SER A 156 -5.01 -14.29 -6.27
N ARG A 157 -3.88 -14.87 -5.85
CA ARG A 157 -3.19 -15.91 -6.64
C ARG A 157 -4.11 -17.12 -6.73
N LYS A 158 -4.23 -17.71 -7.92
CA LYS A 158 -4.88 -19.03 -8.03
C LYS A 158 -4.11 -19.99 -7.15
N LYS A 159 -4.82 -20.84 -6.38
CA LYS A 159 -4.17 -21.99 -5.75
C LYS A 159 -3.54 -22.80 -6.88
N GLU A 160 -2.23 -23.04 -6.81
CA GLU A 160 -1.63 -24.06 -7.68
C GLU A 160 -2.37 -25.38 -7.38
N PRO A 161 -2.85 -26.10 -8.41
CA PRO A 161 -3.33 -27.45 -8.18
C PRO A 161 -2.17 -28.23 -7.56
N GLN A 162 -2.43 -28.81 -6.38
CA GLN A 162 -1.53 -29.79 -5.76
C GLN A 162 -1.46 -31.04 -6.63
#